data_AF-A0A382S8Q0-F1
#
_entry.id   AF-A0A382S8Q0-F1
#
_cell.length_a   1.000
_cell.length_b   1.000
_cell.length_c   1.000
_cell.angle_alpha   90.00
_cell.angle_beta   90.00
_cell.angle_gamma   90.00
#
_symmetry.space_group_name_H-M   'P 1'
#
loop_
_entity.id
_entity.type
_entity.pdbx_description
1 polymer ?
#
loop_
_entity_poly.entity_id
_entity_poly.type
_entity_poly.pdbx_seq_one_letter_code
_entity_poly.pdbx_strand_id
1 'polypeptide(L)'
;MLTQDEISRFQEIYDRDRKDAWYFWREIGHGEHQTVNCDPLISSPEFDGLLRHPRLLSYVEALLGGSTSLAEVCLRHMKQHEDEMVQKWHRDAPHATDHPLRAGWIQAMVYLSDVDKETHCFSISPEAYDAPILEKGEQLARRGIIDIHGPSGTVALFNLSVLHSATVRRTT
;
A
#
# COMPACT_ATOMS: atom_id res chain seq x y z
N MET A 1 5.95 -12.31 5.87
CA MET A 1 4.58 -12.81 6.09
C MET A 1 4.25 -13.91 5.10
N LEU A 2 4.55 -13.67 3.83
CA LEU A 2 4.57 -14.66 2.76
C LEU A 2 5.85 -15.51 2.81
N THR A 3 5.75 -16.73 2.31
CA THR A 3 6.89 -17.63 2.03
C THR A 3 7.58 -17.23 0.72
N GLN A 4 8.80 -17.73 0.50
CA GLN A 4 9.53 -17.45 -0.74
C GLN A 4 8.79 -17.96 -1.98
N ASP A 5 8.17 -19.14 -1.88
CA ASP A 5 7.39 -19.73 -2.99
C ASP A 5 6.15 -18.90 -3.32
N GLU A 6 5.46 -18.37 -2.30
CA GLU A 6 4.32 -17.46 -2.50
C GLU A 6 4.77 -16.15 -3.16
N ILE A 7 5.89 -15.59 -2.71
CA ILE A 7 6.46 -14.37 -3.29
C ILE A 7 6.77 -14.58 -4.77
N SER A 8 7.53 -15.63 -5.11
CA SER A 8 7.89 -15.94 -6.49
C SER A 8 6.66 -16.17 -7.36
N ARG A 9 5.66 -16.90 -6.86
CA ARG A 9 4.39 -17.10 -7.58
C ARG A 9 3.68 -15.77 -7.87
N PHE A 10 3.54 -14.88 -6.90
CA PHE A 10 2.84 -13.60 -7.11
C PHE A 10 3.65 -12.63 -7.98
N GLN A 11 4.98 -12.70 -7.96
CA GLN A 11 5.84 -11.98 -8.90
C GLN A 11 5.61 -12.46 -10.34
N GLU A 12 5.58 -13.78 -10.58
CA GLU A 12 5.30 -14.34 -11.91
C GLU A 12 3.92 -13.93 -12.44
N ILE A 13 2.90 -13.97 -11.58
CA ILE A 13 1.54 -13.51 -11.93
C ILE A 13 1.56 -12.01 -12.27
N TYR A 14 2.24 -11.20 -11.46
CA TYR A 14 2.37 -9.76 -11.67
C TYR A 14 3.05 -9.43 -13.01
N ASP A 15 4.17 -10.07 -13.31
CA ASP A 15 4.95 -9.83 -14.53
C ASP A 15 4.18 -10.27 -15.78
N ARG A 16 3.47 -11.41 -15.70
CA ARG A 16 2.56 -11.87 -16.74
C ARG A 16 1.41 -10.87 -16.95
N ASP A 17 0.79 -10.40 -15.88
CA ASP A 17 -0.30 -9.41 -15.96
C ASP A 17 0.15 -8.12 -16.64
N ARG A 18 1.31 -7.60 -16.25
CA ARG A 18 1.93 -6.41 -16.85
C ARG A 18 2.15 -6.56 -18.35
N LYS A 19 2.60 -7.74 -18.78
CA LYS A 19 2.95 -8.04 -20.16
C LYS A 19 1.72 -8.29 -21.03
N ASP A 20 0.83 -9.17 -20.57
CA ASP A 20 -0.23 -9.74 -21.40
C ASP A 20 -1.56 -8.99 -21.24
N ALA A 21 -1.77 -8.34 -20.09
CA ALA A 21 -2.97 -7.58 -19.75
C ALA A 21 -2.70 -6.06 -19.66
N TRP A 22 -1.72 -5.57 -20.43
CA TRP A 22 -1.24 -4.18 -20.39
C TRP A 22 -2.34 -3.11 -20.50
N TYR A 23 -3.45 -3.42 -21.16
CA TYR A 23 -4.58 -2.50 -21.36
C TYR A 23 -5.40 -2.23 -20.09
N PHE A 24 -5.25 -3.03 -19.03
CA PHE A 24 -5.78 -2.72 -17.70
C PHE A 24 -4.91 -1.72 -16.92
N TRP A 25 -3.67 -1.51 -17.37
CA TRP A 25 -2.71 -0.64 -16.69
C TRP A 25 -2.82 0.80 -17.21
N ARG A 26 -3.13 1.73 -16.31
CA ARG A 26 -3.21 3.16 -16.63
C ARG A 26 -2.17 3.96 -15.85
N GLU A 27 -1.68 5.03 -16.45
CA GLU A 27 -0.83 5.99 -15.77
C GLU A 27 -1.62 6.78 -14.74
N ILE A 28 -1.02 6.99 -13.57
CA ILE A 28 -1.61 7.78 -12.49
C ILE A 28 -0.54 8.69 -11.90
N GLY A 29 -0.99 9.82 -11.34
CA GLY A 29 -0.10 10.84 -10.81
C GLY A 29 0.36 11.85 -11.88
N HIS A 30 1.05 12.89 -11.42
CA HIS A 30 1.63 13.91 -12.29
C HIS A 30 3.09 13.52 -12.53
N GLY A 31 3.39 12.89 -13.67
CA GLY A 31 4.78 12.61 -14.08
C GLY A 31 5.10 11.17 -14.52
N GLU A 32 4.13 10.40 -15.05
CA GLU A 32 4.31 9.11 -15.76
C GLU A 32 5.07 7.98 -15.02
N HIS A 33 5.55 8.22 -13.80
CA HIS A 33 6.36 7.30 -12.99
C HIS A 33 5.51 6.24 -12.27
N GLN A 34 4.19 6.34 -12.30
CA GLN A 34 3.30 5.35 -11.69
C GLN A 34 2.28 4.82 -12.69
N THR A 35 2.12 3.50 -12.71
CA THR A 35 1.01 2.85 -13.41
C THR A 35 0.29 1.91 -12.45
N VAL A 36 -1.02 1.76 -12.66
CA VAL A 36 -1.90 0.98 -11.79
C VAL A 36 -2.86 0.11 -12.61
N ASN A 37 -3.10 -1.10 -12.13
CA ASN A 37 -4.23 -1.94 -12.52
C ASN A 37 -5.09 -2.15 -11.27
N CYS A 38 -6.33 -1.63 -11.24
CA CYS A 38 -7.26 -1.78 -10.11
C CYS A 38 -8.35 -2.83 -10.34
N ASP A 39 -8.20 -3.63 -11.40
CA ASP A 39 -9.07 -4.74 -11.74
C ASP A 39 -8.30 -6.07 -11.82
N PRO A 40 -7.31 -6.35 -10.92
CA PRO A 40 -6.47 -7.54 -11.06
C PRO A 40 -7.24 -8.84 -10.86
N LEU A 41 -8.40 -8.82 -10.20
CA LEU A 41 -9.26 -10.01 -10.12
C LEU A 41 -9.95 -10.35 -11.44
N ILE A 42 -9.95 -9.43 -12.41
CA ILE A 42 -10.41 -9.68 -13.78
C ILE A 42 -9.22 -10.14 -14.63
N SER A 43 -8.10 -9.43 -14.58
CA SER A 43 -6.94 -9.71 -15.47
C SER A 43 -6.09 -10.89 -15.01
N SER A 44 -5.94 -11.09 -13.70
CA SER A 44 -5.17 -12.16 -13.06
C SER A 44 -5.85 -12.63 -11.75
N PRO A 45 -6.96 -13.39 -11.85
CA PRO A 45 -7.77 -13.82 -10.70
C PRO A 45 -6.99 -14.60 -9.64
N GLU A 46 -5.81 -15.12 -9.97
CA GLU A 46 -4.94 -15.81 -9.01
C GLU A 46 -4.49 -14.92 -7.84
N PHE A 47 -4.54 -13.59 -7.98
CA PHE A 47 -4.29 -12.67 -6.86
C PHE A 47 -5.31 -12.81 -5.72
N ASP A 48 -6.48 -13.41 -5.96
CA ASP A 48 -7.44 -13.75 -4.93
C ASP A 48 -6.82 -14.59 -3.80
N GLY A 49 -5.85 -15.45 -4.11
CA GLY A 49 -5.11 -16.22 -3.11
C GLY A 49 -4.33 -15.36 -2.11
N LEU A 50 -3.81 -14.21 -2.54
CA LEU A 50 -3.14 -13.25 -1.66
C LEU A 50 -4.16 -12.51 -0.78
N LEU A 51 -5.28 -12.10 -1.37
CA LEU A 51 -6.35 -11.37 -0.69
C LEU A 51 -7.00 -12.22 0.41
N ARG A 52 -7.10 -13.53 0.18
CA ARG A 52 -7.65 -14.50 1.13
C ARG A 52 -6.59 -15.19 1.97
N HIS A 53 -5.35 -14.69 1.99
CA HIS A 53 -4.27 -15.32 2.74
C HIS A 53 -4.63 -15.38 4.25
N PRO A 54 -4.69 -16.58 4.88
CA PRO A 54 -5.28 -16.74 6.21
C PRO A 54 -4.65 -15.87 7.29
N ARG A 55 -3.32 -15.71 7.26
CA ARG A 55 -2.62 -14.84 8.22
C ARG A 55 -2.96 -13.37 8.02
N LEU A 56 -3.09 -12.93 6.77
CA LEU A 56 -3.41 -11.54 6.45
C LEU A 56 -4.83 -11.22 6.93
N LEU A 57 -5.80 -12.05 6.53
CA LEU A 57 -7.19 -11.90 6.97
C LEU A 57 -7.30 -11.91 8.49
N SER A 58 -6.60 -12.82 9.19
CA SER A 58 -6.65 -12.86 10.66
C SER A 58 -6.19 -11.56 11.33
N TYR A 59 -5.17 -10.88 10.78
CA TYR A 59 -4.72 -9.59 11.30
C TYR A 59 -5.71 -8.47 10.98
N VAL A 60 -6.26 -8.46 9.76
CA VAL A 60 -7.23 -7.45 9.32
C VAL A 60 -8.53 -7.55 10.14
N GLU A 61 -9.07 -8.76 10.30
CA GLU A 61 -10.29 -9.02 11.08
C GLU A 61 -10.09 -8.69 12.57
N ALA A 62 -8.90 -8.97 13.13
CA ALA A 62 -8.57 -8.58 14.50
C ALA A 62 -8.52 -7.05 14.67
N LEU A 63 -8.02 -6.32 13.67
CA LEU A 63 -7.96 -4.85 13.68
C LEU A 63 -9.33 -4.20 13.47
N LEU A 64 -10.19 -4.79 12.64
CA LEU A 64 -11.54 -4.28 12.33
C LEU A 64 -12.64 -4.84 13.24
N GLY A 65 -12.31 -5.77 14.14
CA GLY A 65 -13.23 -6.28 15.15
C GLY A 65 -14.25 -7.32 14.66
N GLY A 66 -13.98 -8.00 13.55
CA GLY A 66 -14.90 -9.02 13.02
C GLY A 66 -14.62 -9.40 11.57
N SER A 67 -15.55 -10.14 10.95
CA SER A 67 -15.48 -10.51 9.54
C SER A 67 -15.50 -9.29 8.62
N THR A 68 -14.76 -9.36 7.53
CA THR A 68 -14.55 -8.23 6.62
C THR A 68 -14.78 -8.64 5.16
N SER A 69 -14.89 -7.63 4.29
CA SER A 69 -15.00 -7.80 2.84
C SER A 69 -13.91 -6.99 2.15
N LEU A 70 -13.47 -7.46 0.99
CA LEU A 70 -12.61 -6.70 0.11
C LEU A 70 -13.40 -5.52 -0.49
N ALA A 71 -12.85 -4.31 -0.39
CA ALA A 71 -13.39 -3.15 -1.11
C ALA A 71 -12.65 -2.88 -2.43
N GLU A 72 -11.33 -2.88 -2.40
CA GLU A 72 -10.49 -2.56 -3.56
C GLU A 72 -9.20 -3.39 -3.51
N VAL A 73 -8.67 -3.71 -4.69
CA VAL A 73 -7.33 -4.24 -4.86
C VAL A 73 -6.72 -3.58 -6.10
N CYS A 74 -5.49 -3.06 -5.97
CA CYS A 74 -4.76 -2.55 -7.11
C CYS A 74 -3.32 -3.07 -7.10
N LEU A 75 -2.84 -3.45 -8.29
CA LEU A 75 -1.43 -3.66 -8.57
C LEU A 75 -0.81 -2.34 -8.98
N ARG A 76 0.37 -2.02 -8.44
CA ARG A 76 1.07 -0.77 -8.70
C ARG A 76 2.49 -1.04 -9.14
N HIS A 77 2.94 -0.23 -10.09
CA HIS A 77 4.33 -0.16 -10.52
C HIS A 77 4.83 1.25 -10.41
N MET A 78 6.03 1.38 -9.89
CA MET A 78 6.78 2.62 -9.86
C MET A 78 7.92 2.47 -10.87
N LYS A 79 7.86 3.20 -11.98
CA LYS A 79 8.98 3.33 -12.93
C LYS A 79 10.08 4.17 -12.29
N GLN A 80 11.26 4.11 -12.90
CA GLN A 80 12.34 5.03 -12.61
C GLN A 80 11.87 6.50 -12.66
N HIS A 81 12.43 7.34 -11.80
CA HIS A 81 12.08 8.75 -11.65
C HIS A 81 13.34 9.59 -11.56
N GLU A 82 13.50 10.57 -12.45
CA GLU A 82 14.74 11.37 -12.53
C GLU A 82 14.64 12.71 -11.80
N ASP A 83 13.42 13.18 -11.53
CA ASP A 83 13.20 14.48 -10.89
C ASP A 83 13.48 14.42 -9.38
N GLU A 84 13.33 15.59 -8.74
CA GLU A 84 13.41 15.70 -7.29
C GLU A 84 12.41 14.79 -6.58
N MET A 85 12.75 14.43 -5.33
CA MET A 85 11.91 13.58 -4.51
C MET A 85 10.54 14.23 -4.26
N VAL A 86 9.47 13.49 -4.49
CA VAL A 86 8.09 13.96 -4.29
C VAL A 86 7.38 13.15 -3.19
N GLN A 87 6.68 13.88 -2.31
CA GLN A 87 5.72 13.33 -1.36
C GLN A 87 4.41 14.13 -1.43
N LYS A 88 3.29 13.43 -1.63
CA LYS A 88 1.94 13.99 -1.65
C LYS A 88 1.13 13.39 -0.51
N TRP A 89 1.24 14.00 0.66
CA TRP A 89 0.62 13.56 1.90
C TRP A 89 -0.92 13.69 1.87
N HIS A 90 -1.60 12.58 2.11
CA HIS A 90 -3.06 12.47 2.13
C HIS A 90 -3.55 11.40 3.12
N ARG A 91 -4.88 11.33 3.29
CA ARG A 91 -5.63 10.27 3.98
C ARG A 91 -6.67 9.78 2.97
N ASP A 92 -6.85 8.47 2.87
CA ASP A 92 -7.81 7.89 1.93
C ASP A 92 -9.23 7.85 2.51
N ALA A 93 -9.35 7.85 3.83
CA ALA A 93 -10.62 7.85 4.54
C ALA A 93 -10.58 8.74 5.78
N PRO A 94 -11.73 9.30 6.23
CA PRO A 94 -11.82 9.91 7.55
C PRO A 94 -11.67 8.85 8.66
N HIS A 95 -11.30 9.27 9.87
CA HIS A 95 -11.25 8.40 11.05
C HIS A 95 -12.66 7.93 11.46
N ALA A 96 -12.81 6.63 11.73
CA ALA A 96 -14.06 6.06 12.23
C ALA A 96 -14.14 6.22 13.75
N THR A 97 -14.63 7.37 14.24
CA THR A 97 -14.55 7.76 15.66
C THR A 97 -15.37 6.88 16.61
N ASP A 98 -16.26 6.04 16.08
CA ASP A 98 -17.04 5.02 16.79
C ASP A 98 -16.28 3.69 16.96
N HIS A 99 -15.21 3.45 16.21
CA HIS A 99 -14.36 2.26 16.34
C HIS A 99 -13.23 2.48 17.37
N PRO A 100 -12.91 1.52 18.27
CA PRO A 100 -11.87 1.69 19.30
C PRO A 100 -10.48 2.08 18.78
N LEU A 101 -10.12 1.58 17.59
CA LEU A 101 -8.86 1.90 16.90
C LEU A 101 -8.99 3.02 15.85
N ARG A 102 -10.16 3.66 15.77
CA ARG A 102 -10.53 4.62 14.73
C ARG A 102 -10.36 4.12 13.29
N ALA A 103 -10.41 2.81 13.12
CA ALA A 103 -10.18 2.12 11.86
C ALA A 103 -11.51 1.75 11.23
N GLY A 104 -11.91 2.48 10.19
CA GLY A 104 -13.03 2.07 9.33
C GLY A 104 -12.60 1.15 8.21
N TRP A 105 -11.32 1.21 7.85
CA TRP A 105 -10.72 0.48 6.74
C TRP A 105 -9.27 0.13 7.07
N ILE A 106 -8.81 -1.03 6.65
CA ILE A 106 -7.40 -1.44 6.69
C ILE A 106 -6.95 -1.74 5.27
N GLN A 107 -5.83 -1.16 4.87
CA GLN A 107 -5.15 -1.51 3.62
C GLN A 107 -3.90 -2.32 3.93
N ALA A 108 -3.66 -3.33 3.09
CA ALA A 108 -2.44 -4.10 3.05
C ALA A 108 -1.60 -3.67 1.86
N MET A 109 -0.48 -2.98 2.12
CA MET A 109 0.53 -2.71 1.10
C MET A 109 1.51 -3.88 1.07
N VAL A 110 1.50 -4.65 -0.02
CA VAL A 110 2.37 -5.83 -0.20
C VAL A 110 3.50 -5.46 -1.17
N TYR A 111 4.73 -5.66 -0.76
CA TYR A 111 5.88 -5.48 -1.63
C TYR A 111 6.16 -6.76 -2.41
N LEU A 112 6.13 -6.67 -3.74
CA LEU A 112 6.53 -7.74 -4.66
C LEU A 112 7.97 -7.56 -5.16
N SER A 113 8.68 -6.56 -4.66
CA SER A 113 10.11 -6.32 -4.90
C SER A 113 10.75 -5.88 -3.59
N ASP A 114 12.08 -5.87 -3.54
CA ASP A 114 12.79 -5.25 -2.43
C ASP A 114 12.53 -3.73 -2.45
N VAL A 115 12.30 -3.17 -1.27
CA VAL A 115 12.07 -1.74 -1.06
C VAL A 115 13.02 -1.24 0.02
N ASP A 116 13.88 -0.32 -0.35
CA ASP A 116 14.86 0.30 0.53
C ASP A 116 14.97 1.82 0.30
N LYS A 117 15.98 2.43 0.93
CA LYS A 117 16.26 3.87 0.87
C LYS A 117 16.59 4.41 -0.52
N GLU A 118 16.95 3.54 -1.46
CA GLU A 118 17.32 3.88 -2.85
C GLU A 118 16.13 3.70 -3.79
N THR A 119 15.09 2.99 -3.37
CA THR A 119 13.84 2.77 -4.13
C THR A 119 12.71 3.73 -3.73
N HIS A 120 11.64 3.74 -4.51
CA HIS A 120 10.37 4.32 -4.08
C HIS A 120 9.78 3.50 -2.92
N CYS A 121 9.26 4.16 -1.89
CA CYS A 121 8.68 3.48 -0.74
C CYS A 121 7.34 4.07 -0.30
N PHE A 122 6.63 3.34 0.56
CA PHE A 122 5.46 3.85 1.25
C PHE A 122 5.90 4.54 2.54
N SER A 123 5.35 5.72 2.82
CA SER A 123 5.70 6.49 4.01
C SER A 123 4.46 6.90 4.77
N ILE A 124 4.57 6.88 6.10
CA ILE A 124 3.50 7.26 7.02
C ILE A 124 3.98 8.34 7.99
N SER A 125 3.04 9.14 8.47
CA SER A 125 3.22 9.96 9.66
C SER A 125 2.48 9.28 10.82
N PRO A 126 3.20 8.63 11.75
CA PRO A 126 2.59 7.76 12.74
C PRO A 126 1.55 8.46 13.60
N GLU A 127 0.46 7.76 13.87
CA GLU A 127 -0.64 8.24 14.70
C GLU A 127 -1.00 7.17 15.73
N ALA A 128 -0.94 7.49 17.02
CA ALA A 128 -1.47 6.61 18.05
C ALA A 128 -3.00 6.68 18.06
N TYR A 129 -3.67 5.55 18.27
CA TYR A 129 -5.13 5.45 18.17
C TYR A 129 -5.88 6.32 19.20
N ASP A 130 -5.24 6.65 20.32
CA ASP A 130 -5.78 7.46 21.42
C ASP A 130 -5.34 8.92 21.39
N ALA A 131 -4.39 9.29 20.50
CA ALA A 131 -3.93 10.67 20.36
C ALA A 131 -4.98 11.57 19.70
N PRO A 132 -4.89 12.90 19.80
CA PRO A 132 -5.71 13.80 19.00
C PRO A 132 -5.50 13.60 17.50
N ILE A 133 -6.56 13.72 16.71
CA ILE A 133 -6.48 13.77 15.24
C ILE A 133 -5.96 15.15 14.84
N LEU A 134 -4.79 15.21 14.20
CA LEU A 134 -4.16 16.48 13.81
C LEU A 134 -4.36 16.78 12.33
N GLU A 135 -4.39 18.07 12.03
CA GLU A 135 -4.29 18.57 10.66
C GLU A 135 -2.94 18.21 10.03
N LYS A 136 -2.93 18.07 8.70
CA LYS A 136 -1.78 17.53 7.94
C LYS A 136 -0.43 18.15 8.32
N GLY A 137 -0.33 19.47 8.37
CA GLY A 137 0.93 20.16 8.67
C GLY A 137 1.40 19.92 10.11
N GLU A 138 0.47 19.91 11.06
CA GLU A 138 0.75 19.69 12.47
C GLU A 138 1.13 18.23 12.76
N GLN A 139 0.46 17.27 12.09
CA GLN A 139 0.80 15.85 12.15
C GLN A 139 2.25 15.64 11.72
N LEU A 140 2.64 16.13 10.54
CA LEU A 140 4.00 15.98 10.02
C LEU A 140 5.05 16.63 10.93
N ALA A 141 4.76 17.83 11.43
CA ALA A 141 5.67 18.55 12.32
C ALA A 141 5.89 17.83 13.67
N ARG A 142 4.83 17.21 14.22
CA ARG A 142 4.88 16.58 15.56
C ARG A 142 5.25 15.10 15.54
N ARG A 143 4.83 14.38 14.50
CA ARG A 143 4.94 12.92 14.42
C ARG A 143 5.98 12.46 13.41
N GLY A 144 6.50 13.38 12.60
CA GLY A 144 7.53 13.10 11.63
C GLY A 144 7.04 12.17 10.53
N ILE A 145 8.01 11.54 9.87
CA ILE A 145 7.83 10.70 8.69
C ILE A 145 8.60 9.41 8.93
N ILE A 146 7.97 8.28 8.65
CA ILE A 146 8.61 6.97 8.64
C ILE A 146 8.46 6.39 7.25
N ASP A 147 9.59 6.10 6.63
CA ASP A 147 9.68 5.33 5.39
C ASP A 147 9.63 3.84 5.72
N ILE A 148 8.72 3.11 5.07
CA ILE A 148 8.57 1.68 5.25
C ILE A 148 9.42 0.96 4.22
N HIS A 149 10.49 0.33 4.69
CA HIS A 149 11.40 -0.48 3.89
C HIS A 149 11.27 -1.95 4.28
N GLY A 150 11.61 -2.84 3.35
CA GLY A 150 11.68 -4.26 3.60
C GLY A 150 11.89 -5.05 2.31
N PRO A 151 12.32 -6.31 2.41
CA PRO A 151 12.46 -7.18 1.25
C PRO A 151 11.09 -7.50 0.63
N SER A 152 11.10 -8.09 -0.56
CA SER A 152 9.91 -8.68 -1.18
C SER A 152 9.19 -9.61 -0.19
N GLY A 153 7.85 -9.56 -0.19
CA GLY A 153 6.97 -10.23 0.78
C GLY A 153 6.75 -9.49 2.09
N THR A 154 7.31 -8.28 2.23
CA THR A 154 6.93 -7.33 3.29
C THR A 154 5.49 -6.90 3.10
N VAL A 155 4.73 -6.86 4.20
CA VAL A 155 3.35 -6.35 4.20
C VAL A 155 3.18 -5.31 5.29
N ALA A 156 2.80 -4.10 4.89
CA ALA A 156 2.42 -3.03 5.79
C ALA A 156 0.90 -2.95 5.88
N LEU A 157 0.36 -3.21 7.07
CA LEU A 157 -1.04 -2.97 7.40
C LEU A 157 -1.18 -1.57 7.96
N PHE A 158 -2.09 -0.77 7.41
CA PHE A 158 -2.35 0.57 7.89
C PHE A 158 -3.83 0.94 7.80
N ASN A 159 -4.27 1.80 8.72
CA ASN A 159 -5.58 2.42 8.68
C ASN A 159 -5.59 3.48 7.57
N LEU A 160 -6.58 3.47 6.68
CA LEU A 160 -6.69 4.45 5.58
C LEU A 160 -6.80 5.91 6.08
N SER A 161 -7.15 6.10 7.36
CA SER A 161 -7.18 7.41 8.01
C SER A 161 -5.80 7.91 8.49
N VAL A 162 -4.75 7.07 8.46
CA VAL A 162 -3.40 7.51 8.78
C VAL A 162 -2.88 8.41 7.67
N LEU A 163 -2.16 9.48 8.02
CA LEU A 163 -1.55 10.35 7.03
C LEU A 163 -0.37 9.62 6.36
N HIS A 164 -0.40 9.48 5.05
CA HIS A 164 0.58 8.71 4.30
C HIS A 164 0.87 9.30 2.91
N SER A 165 1.93 8.79 2.27
CA SER A 165 2.35 9.17 0.92
C SER A 165 3.17 8.03 0.31
N ALA A 166 3.19 7.94 -1.02
CA ALA A 166 4.35 7.37 -1.69
C ALA A 166 5.52 8.36 -1.59
N THR A 167 6.70 7.89 -1.23
CA THR A 167 7.95 8.64 -1.35
C THR A 167 8.57 8.29 -2.69
N VAL A 168 8.37 9.18 -3.66
CA VAL A 168 8.90 9.02 -5.01
C VAL A 168 10.31 9.60 -4.99
N ARG A 169 11.33 8.74 -4.83
CA ARG A 169 12.74 9.15 -4.88
C ARG A 169 13.23 9.32 -6.30
N ARG A 170 14.33 10.06 -6.44
CA ARG A 170 15.14 9.95 -7.65
C ARG A 170 15.79 8.57 -7.70
N THR A 171 15.56 7.84 -8.79
CA THR A 171 16.11 6.50 -9.04
C THR A 171 16.89 6.52 -10.37
N THR A 172 18.03 5.83 -10.42
CA THR A 172 18.96 5.82 -11.57
C THR A 172 19.09 4.43 -12.17
#